data_AF-A0A951RYF4-F1
#
_entry.id   AF-A0A951RYF4-F1
#
_cell.length_a   1.000
_cell.length_b   1.000
_cell.length_c   1.000
_cell.angle_alpha   90.00
_cell.angle_beta   90.00
_cell.angle_gamma   90.00
#
_symmetry.space_group_name_H-M   'P 1'
#
loop_
_entity.id
_entity.type
_entity.pdbx_description
1 polymer ?
#
loop_
_entity_poly.entity_id
_entity_poly.type
_entity_poly.pdbx_seq_one_letter_code
_entity_poly.pdbx_strand_id
1 'polypeptide(L)'
;METITYHEVLIAPNSQFFSKEFHYRQPYSEISGMSNKDKLAEACWGGLLKEMLPEVCPNLELKEIDEGNKFLNLRMGRRSKEHSICYSINPYYFLNHVRKN
;
A
#
# COMPACT_ATOMS: atom_id res chain seq x y z
N MET A 1 -16.14 -21.96 -2.51
CA MET A 1 -14.69 -21.72 -2.69
C MET A 1 -14.35 -20.55 -1.79
N GLU A 2 -13.60 -20.76 -0.70
CA GLU A 2 -13.08 -19.63 0.06
C GLU A 2 -11.98 -18.97 -0.77
N THR A 3 -12.36 -17.83 -1.30
CA THR A 3 -11.70 -16.94 -2.25
C THR A 3 -10.46 -16.28 -1.66
N ILE A 4 -9.55 -15.88 -2.56
CA ILE A 4 -8.27 -15.20 -2.34
C ILE A 4 -8.17 -14.52 -0.97
N THR A 5 -7.29 -15.01 -0.10
CA THR A 5 -7.16 -14.50 1.26
C THR A 5 -6.11 -13.39 1.39
N TYR A 6 -5.37 -13.06 0.34
CA TYR A 6 -4.24 -12.14 0.41
C TYR A 6 -4.05 -11.33 -0.88
N HIS A 7 -3.98 -10.00 -0.75
CA HIS A 7 -3.60 -9.09 -1.84
C HIS A 7 -2.39 -8.25 -1.45
N GLU A 8 -1.51 -8.04 -2.42
CA GLU A 8 -0.40 -7.09 -2.33
C GLU A 8 -0.59 -6.00 -3.39
N VAL A 9 -0.50 -4.74 -2.96
CA VAL A 9 -0.70 -3.56 -3.83
C VAL A 9 0.47 -2.62 -3.66
N LEU A 10 1.13 -2.29 -4.78
CA LEU A 10 2.18 -1.29 -4.82
C LEU A 10 1.61 0.04 -5.31
N ILE A 11 1.68 1.06 -4.45
CA ILE A 11 1.23 2.40 -4.79
C ILE A 11 2.43 3.33 -4.95
N ALA A 12 2.49 4.04 -6.08
CA ALA A 12 3.45 5.11 -6.28
C ALA A 12 2.95 6.40 -5.57
N PRO A 13 3.53 6.82 -4.44
CA PRO A 13 3.06 7.97 -3.66
C PRO A 13 3.20 9.31 -4.40
N ASN A 14 4.07 9.36 -5.42
CA ASN A 14 4.27 10.55 -6.26
C ASN A 14 3.37 10.56 -7.51
N SER A 15 2.47 9.59 -7.66
CA SER A 15 1.46 9.63 -8.72
C SER A 15 0.41 10.69 -8.43
N GLN A 16 -0.19 11.25 -9.48
CA GLN A 16 -1.28 12.23 -9.31
C GLN A 16 -2.64 11.57 -9.01
N PHE A 17 -2.72 10.24 -8.99
CA PHE A 17 -3.97 9.50 -8.90
C PHE A 17 -4.78 9.84 -7.63
N PHE A 18 -4.12 9.92 -6.47
CA PHE A 18 -4.78 10.20 -5.19
C PHE A 18 -4.73 11.68 -4.77
N SER A 19 -4.15 12.55 -5.61
CA SER A 19 -3.84 13.93 -5.24
C SER A 19 -5.07 14.73 -4.79
N LYS A 20 -6.21 14.57 -5.47
CA LYS A 20 -7.46 15.28 -5.15
C LYS A 20 -8.05 14.83 -3.81
N GLU A 21 -8.02 13.54 -3.50
CA GLU A 21 -8.64 12.95 -2.31
C GLU A 21 -7.99 13.41 -1.00
N PHE A 22 -6.67 13.68 -1.00
CA PHE A 22 -5.98 14.21 0.17
C PHE A 22 -6.43 15.60 0.58
N HIS A 23 -6.87 16.42 -0.38
CA HIS A 23 -7.30 17.79 -0.10
C HIS A 23 -8.63 17.84 0.67
N TYR A 24 -9.43 16.77 0.60
CA TYR A 24 -10.77 16.73 1.21
C TYR A 24 -10.81 16.09 2.61
N ARG A 25 -9.82 15.26 2.98
CA ARG A 25 -9.95 14.36 4.14
C ARG A 25 -9.28 14.84 5.44
N GLN A 26 -8.42 15.86 5.41
CA GLN A 26 -7.76 16.34 6.63
C GLN A 26 -7.67 17.87 6.67
N PRO A 27 -7.82 18.48 7.86
CA PRO A 27 -7.55 19.90 8.03
C PRO A 27 -6.06 20.18 7.75
N TYR A 28 -5.78 21.24 7.00
CA TYR A 28 -4.44 21.60 6.50
C TYR A 28 -3.35 21.64 7.59
N SER A 29 -3.74 21.91 8.84
CA SER A 29 -2.87 21.97 10.02
C SER A 29 -2.31 20.62 10.48
N GLU A 30 -2.99 19.51 10.20
CA GLU A 30 -2.53 18.16 10.59
C GLU A 30 -1.58 17.54 9.55
N ILE A 31 -1.65 18.06 8.31
CA ILE A 31 -0.89 17.56 7.16
C ILE A 31 0.32 18.42 6.81
N SER A 32 0.50 19.57 7.48
CA SER A 32 1.63 20.47 7.24
C SER A 32 2.90 19.85 7.83
N GLY A 33 3.78 19.33 6.97
CA GLY A 33 5.06 18.72 7.35
C GLY A 33 5.19 17.23 7.04
N MET A 34 4.08 16.54 6.75
CA MET A 34 4.11 15.14 6.33
C MET A 34 4.58 14.98 4.88
N SER A 35 5.35 13.93 4.60
CA SER A 35 5.67 13.58 3.22
C SER A 35 4.42 13.09 2.49
N ASN A 36 4.41 13.16 1.15
CA ASN A 36 3.29 12.61 0.35
C ASN A 36 3.05 11.12 0.64
N LYS A 37 4.11 10.41 1.03
CA LYS A 37 4.07 8.99 1.34
C LYS A 37 3.35 8.75 2.66
N ASP A 38 3.65 9.53 3.70
CA ASP A 38 2.98 9.43 5.00
C ASP A 38 1.48 9.79 4.86
N LYS A 39 1.18 10.85 4.10
CA LYS A 39 -0.21 11.25 3.80
C LYS A 39 -1.02 10.12 3.15
N LEU A 40 -0.40 9.45 2.18
CA LEU A 40 -1.00 8.33 1.48
C LEU A 40 -1.17 7.12 2.40
N ALA A 41 -0.18 6.79 3.24
CA ALA A 41 -0.29 5.71 4.21
C ALA A 41 -1.45 5.93 5.18
N GLU A 42 -1.55 7.13 5.78
CA GLU A 42 -2.66 7.50 6.67
C GLU A 42 -4.02 7.40 5.98
N ALA A 43 -4.14 7.93 4.76
CA ALA A 43 -5.42 7.85 4.04
C ALA A 43 -5.79 6.41 3.68
N CYS A 44 -4.80 5.57 3.33
CA CYS A 44 -5.04 4.14 3.08
C CYS A 44 -5.51 3.40 4.33
N TRP A 45 -4.96 3.71 5.52
CA TRP A 45 -5.49 3.24 6.80
C TRP A 45 -6.93 3.72 7.04
N GLY A 46 -7.23 4.96 6.64
CA GLY A 46 -8.58 5.54 6.66
C GLY A 46 -9.54 4.97 5.60
N GLY A 47 -9.15 3.97 4.81
CA GLY A 47 -10.04 3.31 3.84
C GLY A 47 -10.03 3.90 2.42
N LEU A 48 -9.18 4.89 2.13
CA LEU A 48 -9.08 5.54 0.82
C LEU A 48 -8.99 4.53 -0.34
N LEU A 49 -8.17 3.48 -0.19
CA LEU A 49 -7.97 2.51 -1.26
C LEU A 49 -9.26 1.72 -1.57
N LYS A 50 -10.03 1.37 -0.54
CA LYS A 50 -11.31 0.66 -0.70
C LYS A 50 -12.37 1.54 -1.36
N GLU A 51 -12.33 2.85 -1.11
CA GLU A 51 -13.25 3.80 -1.72
C GLU A 51 -12.90 4.09 -3.19
N MET A 52 -11.61 4.23 -3.49
CA MET A 52 -11.13 4.62 -4.82
C MET A 52 -10.96 3.43 -5.77
N LEU A 53 -10.59 2.27 -5.25
CA LEU A 53 -10.31 1.04 -6.00
C LEU A 53 -10.98 -0.17 -5.33
N PRO A 54 -12.32 -0.17 -5.19
CA PRO A 54 -13.06 -1.24 -4.52
C PRO A 54 -12.81 -2.62 -5.15
N GLU A 55 -12.56 -2.67 -6.46
CA GLU A 55 -12.25 -3.89 -7.22
C GLU A 55 -10.89 -4.50 -6.85
N VAL A 56 -9.96 -3.70 -6.34
CA VAL A 56 -8.63 -4.14 -5.89
C VAL A 56 -8.68 -4.63 -4.44
N CYS A 57 -9.65 -4.14 -3.66
CA CYS A 57 -9.81 -4.43 -2.24
C CYS A 57 -11.15 -5.12 -1.88
N PRO A 58 -11.59 -6.19 -2.59
CA PRO A 58 -12.89 -6.79 -2.31
C PRO A 58 -12.86 -7.52 -0.96
N ASN A 59 -13.49 -6.92 0.05
CA ASN A 59 -13.71 -7.51 1.38
C ASN A 59 -12.44 -7.92 2.17
N LEU A 60 -11.27 -7.43 1.79
CA LEU A 60 -10.01 -7.67 2.51
C LEU A 60 -9.65 -6.45 3.36
N GLU A 61 -9.38 -6.69 4.64
CA GLU A 61 -8.86 -5.67 5.54
C GLU A 61 -7.39 -5.40 5.27
N LEU A 62 -7.00 -4.13 5.26
CA LEU A 62 -5.60 -3.73 5.30
C LEU A 62 -4.96 -4.22 6.61
N LYS A 63 -3.82 -4.91 6.51
CA LYS A 63 -3.09 -5.47 7.64
C LYS A 63 -1.75 -4.79 7.87
N GLU A 64 -1.07 -4.41 6.81
CA GLU A 64 0.26 -3.83 6.88
C GLU A 64 0.48 -2.88 5.71
N ILE A 65 1.20 -1.79 5.98
CA ILE A 65 1.79 -0.92 4.97
C ILE A 65 3.30 -0.95 5.20
N ASP A 66 4.04 -1.41 4.20
CA ASP A 66 5.51 -1.36 4.19
C ASP A 66 5.99 -0.22 3.28
N GLU A 67 6.98 0.49 3.77
CA GLU A 67 7.42 1.78 3.28
C GLU A 67 8.67 1.63 2.40
N GLY A 68 8.49 1.24 1.14
CA GLY A 68 9.58 1.18 0.17
C GLY A 68 10.08 2.56 -0.30
N ASN A 69 11.26 2.60 -0.95
CA ASN A 69 11.85 3.86 -1.44
C ASN A 69 11.00 4.58 -2.51
N LYS A 70 10.35 3.81 -3.38
CA LYS A 70 9.56 4.32 -4.52
C LYS A 70 8.07 4.00 -4.45
N PHE A 71 7.68 3.09 -3.56
CA PHE A 71 6.32 2.57 -3.46
C PHE A 71 5.94 2.39 -2.00
N LEU A 72 4.65 2.57 -1.71
CA LEU A 72 4.01 1.99 -0.54
C LEU A 72 3.53 0.60 -0.91
N ASN A 73 3.87 -0.39 -0.08
CA ASN A 73 3.46 -1.76 -0.27
C ASN A 73 2.35 -2.11 0.72
N LEU A 74 1.13 -2.23 0.22
CA LEU A 74 -0.05 -2.51 1.03
C LEU A 74 -0.35 -4.00 1.01
N ARG A 75 -0.56 -4.57 2.18
CA ARG A 75 -0.88 -5.98 2.37
C ARG A 75 -2.23 -6.12 3.02
N MET A 76 -3.11 -6.82 2.33
CA MET A 76 -4.49 -7.00 2.74
C MET A 76 -4.80 -8.48 2.93
N GLY A 77 -5.67 -8.77 3.89
CA GLY A 77 -6.12 -10.14 4.19
C GLY A 77 -5.10 -10.97 5.00
N ARG A 78 -5.28 -12.29 5.00
CA ARG A 78 -4.46 -13.27 5.72
C ARG A 78 -3.55 -14.03 4.76
N ARG A 79 -2.24 -13.94 4.99
CA ARG A 79 -1.21 -14.73 4.31
C ARG A 79 -0.91 -15.98 5.14
N SER A 80 -0.94 -17.18 4.54
CA SER A 80 -0.37 -18.37 5.20
C SER A 80 1.16 -18.22 5.27
N LYS A 81 1.77 -18.71 6.36
CA LYS A 81 3.23 -18.64 6.58
C LYS A 81 4.04 -19.27 5.43
N GLU A 82 3.45 -20.21 4.70
CA GLU A 82 4.10 -20.93 3.58
C GLU A 82 4.20 -20.12 2.29
N HIS A 83 3.45 -19.04 2.13
CA HIS A 83 3.52 -18.18 0.94
C HIS A 83 4.67 -17.20 1.11
N SER A 84 5.89 -17.72 1.28
CA SER A 84 7.10 -16.95 1.53
C SER A 84 7.38 -15.98 0.36
N ILE A 85 8.27 -15.02 0.59
CA ILE A 85 8.70 -13.90 -0.26
C ILE A 85 8.65 -14.12 -1.79
N CYS A 86 8.83 -15.34 -2.31
CA CYS A 86 8.81 -15.68 -3.74
C CYS A 86 7.51 -15.33 -4.49
N TYR A 87 6.38 -15.16 -3.80
CA TYR A 87 5.11 -14.72 -4.41
C TYR A 87 4.84 -13.23 -4.27
N SER A 88 5.76 -12.48 -3.67
CA SER A 88 5.60 -11.03 -3.53
C SER A 88 5.87 -10.34 -4.86
N ILE A 89 5.09 -9.31 -5.16
CA ILE A 89 5.34 -8.39 -6.26
C ILE A 89 6.27 -7.25 -5.84
N ASN A 90 6.58 -7.10 -4.55
CA ASN A 90 7.48 -6.06 -4.05
C ASN A 90 8.91 -6.30 -4.59
N PRO A 91 9.43 -5.43 -5.47
CA PRO A 91 10.72 -5.65 -6.11
C PRO A 91 11.90 -5.61 -5.13
N TYR A 92 11.76 -4.94 -3.98
CA TYR A 92 12.85 -4.82 -3.01
C TYR A 92 13.26 -6.16 -2.37
N TYR A 93 12.37 -7.15 -2.37
CA TYR A 93 12.72 -8.50 -1.93
C TYR A 93 13.71 -9.20 -2.87
N PHE A 94 13.74 -8.82 -4.14
CA PHE A 94 14.59 -9.46 -5.15
C PHE A 94 15.81 -8.60 -5.50
N LEU A 95 15.68 -7.28 -5.42
CA LEU A 95 16.75 -6.34 -5.79
C LEU A 95 17.92 -6.34 -4.80
N ASN A 96 17.69 -6.65 -3.52
CA ASN A 96 18.76 -6.75 -2.52
C ASN A 96 19.72 -7.95 -2.75
N HIS A 97 19.34 -8.91 -3.61
CA HIS A 97 20.18 -10.06 -3.95
C HIS A 97 21.08 -9.83 -5.18
N VAL A 98 20.94 -8.70 -5.90
CA VAL A 98 21.65 -8.44 -7.17
C VAL A 98 22.91 -7.57 -6.98
N ARG A 99 23.14 -6.98 -5.80
CA ARG A 99 24.37 -6.22 -5.50
C ARG A 99 25.34 -6.99 -4.61
N LYS A 100 26.00 -7.98 -5.20
CA LYS A 100 27.34 -8.41 -4.80
C LYS A 100 28.19 -8.55 -6.07
N ASN A 101 28.77 -7.42 -6.49
CA ASN A 101 29.95 -7.35 -7.35
C ASN A 101 30.72 -6.10 -6.92
#